data_AF-A0A9P9LJ30-F1
#
_entry.id   AF-A0A9P9LJ30-F1
#
_cell.length_a   1.000
_cell.length_b   1.000
_cell.length_c   1.000
_cell.angle_alpha   90.00
_cell.angle_beta   90.00
_cell.angle_gamma   90.00
#
_symmetry.space_group_name_H-M   'P 1'
#
loop_
_entity.id
_entity.type
_entity.pdbx_description
1 polymer ?
#
loop_
_entity_poly.entity_id
_entity_poly.type
_entity_poly.pdbx_seq_one_letter_code
_entity_poly.pdbx_strand_id
1 'polypeptide(L)'
;MDTHDSLPQFNHFPFEIRRLIWKCCLPRRIAEEDFPFTLLDGKESRQACWPVRTIFQNARVPILASVCREAREVVFEWGEHQISNDQTSLASIWIQPRIDRGLHLNWTRRRNEAFCILNDAYVPPFEDTPVSTHICRAHYIYNMRISLVGDLLYPFDLGELLYSMRHHHTDFAVSGVPCMPVEDEFENATAEDLHQIIDLAGDQTIYVTLIAISLHVDSTTALASGLFGLLGDAPVQTIDYNNLPQLHQFYKLFNSDPVIKEIEPHTEKLFQAILSPVFHAAVVSWQKNVKWLLQFAVWRYMQKGEDLKSFGDTDPRSVWTPPVPKEQDFIRMDQFIPDENYSWWREHAERHIPEVVPQVMVRLCDNQCFKEERQPEIFGEVGLADLIRGSHSSAVYTVKINEQGWIIPREE
;
A
#
# COMPACT_ATOMS: atom_id res chain seq x y z
N MET A 1 -47.76 -6.40 -11.17
CA MET A 1 -47.03 -5.45 -10.30
C MET A 1 -46.97 -6.12 -8.94
N ASP A 2 -46.02 -7.04 -8.79
CA ASP A 2 -45.83 -7.75 -7.54
C ASP A 2 -45.02 -6.90 -6.58
N THR A 3 -45.53 -6.84 -5.36
CA THR A 3 -45.09 -5.98 -4.27
C THR A 3 -43.79 -6.48 -3.67
N HIS A 4 -42.76 -5.63 -3.77
CA HIS A 4 -41.63 -5.50 -2.84
C HIS A 4 -41.15 -6.77 -2.12
N ASP A 5 -40.03 -7.31 -2.61
CA ASP A 5 -39.12 -8.21 -1.90
C ASP A 5 -38.45 -7.50 -0.69
N SER A 6 -39.25 -7.04 0.28
CA SER A 6 -38.73 -6.79 1.62
C SER A 6 -38.59 -8.15 2.29
N LEU A 7 -37.41 -8.52 2.80
CA LEU A 7 -37.22 -9.62 3.74
C LEU A 7 -38.22 -9.45 4.89
N PRO A 8 -39.40 -10.11 4.89
CA PRO A 8 -40.51 -9.72 5.78
C PRO A 8 -40.14 -9.97 7.24
N GLN A 9 -39.25 -10.93 7.45
CA GLN A 9 -38.76 -11.38 8.72
C GLN A 9 -37.76 -10.41 9.36
N PHE A 10 -37.04 -9.61 8.56
CA PHE A 10 -36.04 -8.70 9.11
C PHE A 10 -36.68 -7.69 10.05
N ASN A 11 -37.82 -7.10 9.66
CA ASN A 11 -38.55 -6.13 10.46
C ASN A 11 -39.19 -6.72 11.73
N HIS A 12 -39.29 -8.06 11.83
CA HIS A 12 -39.81 -8.73 13.01
C HIS A 12 -38.76 -8.94 14.10
N PHE A 13 -37.47 -8.77 13.79
CA PHE A 13 -36.44 -8.84 14.82
C PHE A 13 -36.50 -7.62 15.76
N PRO A 14 -36.18 -7.81 17.06
CA PRO A 14 -35.95 -6.70 17.97
C PRO A 14 -34.93 -5.71 17.40
N PHE A 15 -35.07 -4.44 17.75
CA PHE A 15 -34.22 -3.35 17.23
C PHE A 15 -32.72 -3.64 17.44
N GLU A 16 -32.37 -4.19 18.60
CA GLU A 16 -31.00 -4.54 18.96
C GLU A 16 -30.41 -5.57 17.99
N ILE A 17 -31.20 -6.58 17.60
CA ILE A 17 -30.78 -7.62 16.65
C ILE A 17 -30.64 -7.04 15.25
N ARG A 18 -31.57 -6.18 14.81
CA ARG A 18 -31.50 -5.52 13.50
C ARG A 18 -30.25 -4.64 13.40
N ARG A 19 -29.92 -3.88 14.45
CA ARG A 19 -28.66 -3.13 14.54
C ARG A 19 -27.43 -4.02 14.50
N LEU A 20 -27.42 -5.15 15.21
CA LEU A 20 -26.29 -6.09 15.16
C LEU A 20 -26.11 -6.66 13.75
N ILE A 21 -27.20 -6.99 13.05
CA ILE A 21 -27.13 -7.43 11.65
C ILE A 21 -26.49 -6.33 10.78
N TRP A 22 -26.94 -5.08 10.92
CA TRP A 22 -26.31 -3.98 10.18
C TRP A 22 -24.83 -3.78 10.51
N LYS A 23 -24.42 -3.92 11.77
CA LYS A 23 -23.02 -3.89 12.18
C LYS A 23 -22.21 -5.00 11.52
N CYS A 24 -22.77 -6.21 11.42
CA CYS A 24 -22.14 -7.33 10.72
C CYS A 24 -22.04 -7.12 9.20
N CYS A 25 -22.91 -6.28 8.64
CA CYS A 25 -22.91 -5.93 7.22
C CYS A 25 -21.91 -4.83 6.85
N LEU A 26 -21.30 -4.14 7.81
CA LEU A 26 -20.29 -3.12 7.52
C LEU A 26 -19.07 -3.73 6.82
N PRO A 27 -18.55 -3.08 5.76
CA PRO A 27 -17.39 -3.59 5.06
C PRO A 27 -16.14 -3.49 5.94
N ARG A 28 -15.19 -4.41 5.75
CA ARG A 28 -13.87 -4.37 6.38
C ARG A 28 -12.85 -4.12 5.29
N ARG A 29 -12.48 -2.85 5.10
CA ARG A 29 -11.72 -2.39 3.94
C ARG A 29 -10.28 -2.14 4.30
N ILE A 30 -9.42 -2.05 3.31
CA ILE A 30 -8.17 -1.32 3.41
C ILE A 30 -8.47 0.09 2.92
N ALA A 31 -8.42 1.09 3.79
CA ALA A 31 -8.68 2.47 3.41
C ALA A 31 -7.41 3.06 2.80
N GLU A 32 -7.46 3.48 1.55
CA GLU A 32 -6.31 4.04 0.85
C GLU A 32 -6.32 5.55 0.91
N GLU A 33 -5.22 6.16 1.36
CA GLU A 33 -5.12 7.62 1.42
C GLU A 33 -4.85 8.24 0.06
N ASP A 34 -4.19 7.53 -0.85
CA ASP A 34 -3.65 8.09 -2.08
C ASP A 34 -3.83 7.15 -3.29
N PHE A 35 -3.32 7.59 -4.45
CA PHE A 35 -3.40 6.83 -5.69
C PHE A 35 -2.16 5.93 -5.88
N PRO A 36 -2.31 4.59 -6.05
CA PRO A 36 -1.31 3.78 -6.73
C PRO A 36 -1.03 4.34 -8.14
N PHE A 37 0.17 4.89 -8.34
CA PHE A 37 0.65 5.26 -9.66
C PHE A 37 1.05 4.03 -10.50
N THR A 38 1.32 2.90 -9.86
CA THR A 38 1.58 1.59 -10.48
C THR A 38 0.97 0.49 -9.63
N LEU A 39 0.62 -0.64 -10.26
CA LEU A 39 0.12 -1.82 -9.55
C LEU A 39 1.24 -2.66 -8.92
N LEU A 40 2.45 -2.10 -8.77
CA LEU A 40 3.58 -2.75 -8.08
C LEU A 40 3.97 -4.11 -8.69
N ASP A 41 3.64 -4.34 -9.97
CA ASP A 41 4.02 -5.51 -10.76
C ASP A 41 5.35 -5.31 -11.54
N GLY A 42 6.04 -4.20 -11.27
CA GLY A 42 7.34 -3.83 -11.81
C GLY A 42 7.43 -2.35 -12.19
N LYS A 43 8.48 -2.00 -12.96
CA LYS A 43 8.73 -0.62 -13.43
C LYS A 43 7.64 -0.08 -14.37
N GLU A 44 6.84 -0.97 -14.96
CA GLU A 44 5.73 -0.66 -15.86
C GLU A 44 4.50 -1.47 -15.43
N SER A 45 3.35 -0.82 -15.26
CA SER A 45 2.08 -1.51 -15.00
C SER A 45 1.69 -2.31 -16.24
N ARG A 46 1.67 -3.65 -16.14
CA ARG A 46 1.41 -4.53 -17.28
C ARG A 46 -0.05 -4.97 -17.41
N GLN A 47 -0.86 -4.65 -16.41
CA GLN A 47 -2.31 -4.86 -16.48
C GLN A 47 -2.98 -3.63 -17.10
N ALA A 48 -4.02 -3.83 -17.92
CA ALA A 48 -4.79 -2.78 -18.61
C ALA A 48 -5.64 -1.88 -17.68
N CYS A 49 -5.46 -1.98 -16.35
CA CYS A 49 -6.33 -1.32 -15.37
C CYS A 49 -5.77 0.02 -14.89
N TRP A 50 -6.62 1.05 -14.87
CA TRP A 50 -6.34 2.30 -14.19
C TRP A 50 -7.07 2.37 -12.85
N PRO A 51 -6.35 2.47 -11.72
CA PRO A 51 -6.93 2.23 -10.40
C PRO A 51 -7.80 3.37 -9.87
N VAL A 52 -7.82 4.54 -10.54
CA VAL A 52 -8.54 5.75 -10.11
C VAL A 52 -10.01 5.49 -9.74
N ARG A 53 -10.74 4.75 -10.58
CA ARG A 53 -12.15 4.44 -10.29
C ARG A 53 -12.30 3.60 -9.01
N THR A 54 -11.49 2.55 -8.87
CA THR A 54 -11.50 1.66 -7.70
C THR A 54 -11.18 2.41 -6.41
N ILE A 55 -10.22 3.33 -6.46
CA ILE A 55 -9.83 4.16 -5.31
C ILE A 55 -10.98 5.06 -4.88
N PHE A 56 -11.61 5.78 -5.81
CA PHE A 56 -12.77 6.60 -5.48
C PHE A 56 -13.97 5.78 -5.01
N GLN A 57 -14.13 4.54 -5.47
CA GLN A 57 -15.13 3.63 -4.91
C GLN A 57 -14.77 3.23 -3.47
N ASN A 58 -13.49 2.92 -3.21
CA ASN A 58 -12.99 2.53 -1.89
C ASN A 58 -13.11 3.68 -0.86
N ALA A 59 -12.90 4.92 -1.29
CA ALA A 59 -12.95 6.12 -0.46
C ALA A 59 -14.38 6.61 -0.10
N ARG A 60 -15.44 6.03 -0.69
CA ARG A 60 -16.83 6.47 -0.46
C ARG A 60 -17.41 5.91 0.83
N VAL A 61 -18.48 6.57 1.29
CA VAL A 61 -19.39 6.02 2.30
C VAL A 61 -19.94 4.68 1.79
N PRO A 62 -19.97 3.63 2.63
CA PRO A 62 -20.48 2.31 2.24
C PRO A 62 -21.89 2.38 1.65
N ILE A 63 -22.14 1.56 0.64
CA ILE A 63 -23.45 1.44 -0.01
C ILE A 63 -24.54 1.10 1.02
N LEU A 64 -24.18 0.42 2.11
CA LEU A 64 -25.06 0.12 3.24
C LEU A 64 -25.81 1.35 3.77
N ALA A 65 -25.22 2.56 3.73
CA ALA A 65 -25.85 3.80 4.18
C ALA A 65 -27.06 4.24 3.32
N SER A 66 -27.18 3.68 2.11
CA SER A 66 -28.29 3.96 1.20
C SER A 66 -29.52 3.06 1.43
N VAL A 67 -29.35 1.94 2.13
CA VAL A 67 -30.40 0.90 2.27
C VAL A 67 -31.62 1.41 3.03
N CYS A 68 -31.41 1.91 4.25
CA CYS A 68 -32.48 2.49 5.07
C CYS A 68 -31.90 3.42 6.14
N ARG A 69 -32.76 4.13 6.87
CA ARG A 69 -32.36 5.05 7.94
C ARG A 69 -31.54 4.34 9.03
N GLU A 70 -31.96 3.15 9.46
CA GLU A 70 -31.29 2.42 10.53
C GLU A 70 -29.88 1.95 10.12
N ALA A 71 -29.74 1.42 8.91
CA ALA A 71 -28.45 1.04 8.35
C ALA A 71 -27.51 2.25 8.22
N ARG A 72 -28.05 3.40 7.78
CA ARG A 72 -27.31 4.67 7.71
C ARG A 72 -26.81 5.11 9.08
N GLU A 73 -27.66 5.11 10.09
CA GLU A 73 -27.27 5.47 11.46
C GLU A 73 -26.14 4.57 11.98
N VAL A 74 -26.14 3.27 11.63
CA VAL A 74 -25.04 2.36 11.96
C VAL A 74 -23.76 2.71 11.20
N VAL A 75 -23.83 3.03 9.90
CA VAL A 75 -22.64 3.44 9.12
C VAL A 75 -21.99 4.68 9.74
N PHE A 76 -22.75 5.73 10.03
CA PHE A 76 -22.21 6.97 10.62
C PHE A 76 -21.84 6.85 12.10
N GLU A 77 -22.30 5.82 12.82
CA GLU A 77 -21.81 5.50 14.17
C GLU A 77 -20.39 4.88 14.12
N TRP A 78 -20.04 4.22 13.01
CA TRP A 78 -18.83 3.40 12.89
C TRP A 78 -17.76 3.95 11.96
N GLY A 79 -18.08 4.99 11.19
CA GLY A 79 -17.13 5.62 10.29
C GLY A 79 -17.29 7.12 10.21
N GLU A 80 -16.29 7.75 9.61
CA GLU A 80 -16.18 9.18 9.44
C GLU A 80 -15.35 9.51 8.21
N HIS A 81 -15.42 10.78 7.79
CA HIS A 81 -14.52 11.28 6.76
C HIS A 81 -13.21 11.74 7.38
N GLN A 82 -12.11 11.13 6.94
CA GLN A 82 -10.78 11.69 7.10
C GLN A 82 -10.56 12.70 5.97
N ILE A 83 -10.23 13.94 6.35
CA ILE A 83 -9.98 15.03 5.42
C ILE A 83 -8.48 15.26 5.38
N SER A 84 -7.92 15.32 4.16
CA SER A 84 -6.53 15.68 3.95
C SER A 84 -6.39 16.99 3.19
N ASN A 85 -5.37 17.76 3.56
CA ASN A 85 -4.91 18.94 2.84
C ASN A 85 -3.52 18.74 2.21
N ASP A 86 -2.95 17.52 2.32
CA ASP A 86 -1.66 17.23 1.68
C ASP A 86 -1.82 17.00 0.17
N GLN A 87 -0.76 17.23 -0.60
CA GLN A 87 -0.82 17.20 -2.07
C GLN A 87 -0.83 15.79 -2.67
N THR A 88 -0.54 14.78 -1.84
CA THR A 88 -0.33 13.40 -2.27
C THR A 88 -1.54 12.51 -1.99
N SER A 89 -2.33 12.85 -0.98
CA SER A 89 -3.52 12.12 -0.56
C SER A 89 -4.79 12.66 -1.22
N LEU A 90 -5.82 11.83 -1.22
CA LEU A 90 -7.19 12.21 -1.50
C LEU A 90 -7.66 13.26 -0.49
N ALA A 91 -8.38 14.26 -0.98
CA ALA A 91 -8.92 15.33 -0.13
C ALA A 91 -9.87 14.82 0.96
N SER A 92 -10.59 13.72 0.68
CA SER A 92 -11.51 13.12 1.64
C SER A 92 -11.67 11.62 1.35
N ILE A 93 -11.52 10.81 2.39
CA ILE A 93 -11.80 9.37 2.37
C ILE A 93 -12.72 9.00 3.52
N TRP A 94 -13.62 8.06 3.31
CA TRP A 94 -14.39 7.44 4.38
C TRP A 94 -13.56 6.35 5.05
N ILE A 95 -13.41 6.40 6.36
CA ILE A 95 -12.74 5.38 7.16
C ILE A 95 -13.67 4.85 8.25
N GLN A 96 -13.41 3.62 8.69
CA GLN A 96 -14.09 2.98 9.82
C GLN A 96 -13.05 2.45 10.81
N PRO A 97 -12.47 3.32 11.66
CA PRO A 97 -11.25 3.01 12.42
C PRO A 97 -11.29 1.71 13.23
N ARG A 98 -12.47 1.33 13.72
CA ARG A 98 -12.67 0.14 14.55
C ARG A 98 -12.73 -1.19 13.78
N ILE A 99 -12.95 -1.17 12.47
CA ILE A 99 -13.22 -2.39 11.69
C ILE A 99 -12.53 -2.45 10.33
N ASP A 100 -12.08 -1.32 9.78
CA ASP A 100 -11.21 -1.32 8.61
C ASP A 100 -9.88 -2.01 8.98
N ARG A 101 -9.33 -2.76 8.02
CA ARG A 101 -8.14 -3.61 8.20
C ARG A 101 -6.83 -2.83 8.21
N GLY A 102 -6.85 -1.54 7.91
CA GLY A 102 -5.67 -0.69 7.89
C GLY A 102 -5.90 0.57 7.06
N LEU A 103 -5.05 1.56 7.33
CA LEU A 103 -4.89 2.75 6.50
C LEU A 103 -3.66 2.49 5.62
N HIS A 104 -3.79 2.69 4.31
CA HIS A 104 -2.76 2.33 3.33
C HIS A 104 -2.25 3.53 2.56
N LEU A 105 -0.92 3.61 2.44
CA LEU A 105 -0.20 4.58 1.63
C LEU A 105 0.52 3.89 0.45
N ASN A 106 0.13 4.24 -0.77
CA ASN A 106 0.74 3.80 -2.02
C ASN A 106 1.93 4.68 -2.45
N TRP A 107 2.17 5.78 -1.75
CA TRP A 107 3.18 6.78 -2.08
C TRP A 107 4.58 6.18 -2.12
N THR A 108 5.33 6.54 -3.16
CA THR A 108 6.76 6.22 -3.26
C THR A 108 7.54 7.48 -3.60
N ARG A 109 8.72 7.60 -3.01
CA ARG A 109 9.62 8.73 -3.25
C ARG A 109 9.98 8.90 -4.72
N ARG A 110 10.34 7.81 -5.38
CA ARG A 110 10.67 7.80 -6.82
C ARG A 110 9.56 8.44 -7.67
N ARG A 111 8.30 8.22 -7.33
CA ARG A 111 7.15 8.79 -8.05
C ARG A 111 6.91 10.24 -7.67
N ASN A 112 7.06 10.60 -6.39
CA ASN A 112 7.00 11.98 -5.95
C ASN A 112 8.03 12.86 -6.67
N GLU A 113 9.28 12.39 -6.74
CA GLU A 113 10.35 13.06 -7.46
C GLU A 113 10.03 13.21 -8.96
N ALA A 114 9.57 12.13 -9.60
CA ALA A 114 9.16 12.19 -11.00
C ALA A 114 8.02 13.20 -11.22
N PHE A 115 7.02 13.22 -10.33
CA PHE A 115 5.91 14.17 -10.40
C PHE A 115 6.40 15.63 -10.25
N CYS A 116 7.25 15.90 -9.25
CA CYS A 116 7.79 17.24 -9.03
C CYS A 116 8.64 17.73 -10.21
N ILE A 117 9.52 16.88 -10.73
CA ILE A 117 10.35 17.19 -11.92
C ILE A 117 9.48 17.51 -13.13
N LEU A 118 8.42 16.72 -13.36
CA LEU A 118 7.53 16.90 -14.51
C LEU A 118 6.69 18.18 -14.42
N ASN A 119 6.33 18.61 -13.22
CA ASN A 119 5.47 19.77 -13.00
C ASN A 119 6.23 21.05 -12.65
N ASP A 120 7.57 21.04 -12.75
CA ASP A 120 8.44 22.12 -12.27
C ASP A 120 8.08 22.56 -10.84
N ALA A 121 7.69 21.57 -10.03
CA ALA A 121 7.21 21.78 -8.68
C ALA A 121 8.35 21.57 -7.68
N TYR A 122 8.27 22.27 -6.56
CA TYR A 122 9.21 22.11 -5.46
C TYR A 122 9.16 20.67 -4.93
N VAL A 123 10.33 20.01 -4.87
CA VAL A 123 10.47 18.75 -4.15
C VAL A 123 10.58 19.11 -2.66
N PRO A 124 9.64 18.68 -1.82
CA PRO A 124 9.73 18.95 -0.38
C PRO A 124 11.07 18.45 0.18
N PRO A 125 11.63 19.14 1.18
CA PRO A 125 12.81 18.65 1.88
C PRO A 125 12.48 17.29 2.55
N PHE A 126 13.51 16.54 2.89
CA PHE A 126 13.40 15.16 3.40
C PHE A 126 12.53 15.02 4.67
N GLU A 127 12.31 16.10 5.40
CA GLU A 127 11.55 16.13 6.66
C GLU A 127 10.02 16.18 6.45
N ASP A 128 9.52 16.58 5.27
CA ASP A 128 8.08 16.76 4.98
C ASP A 128 7.53 15.66 4.06
N THR A 129 7.74 14.40 4.43
CA THR A 129 7.21 13.27 3.65
C THR A 129 5.79 12.90 4.08
N PRO A 130 4.95 12.36 3.19
CA PRO A 130 3.65 11.81 3.56
C PRO A 130 3.74 10.63 4.55
N VAL A 131 4.91 9.99 4.69
CA VAL A 131 5.12 8.81 5.53
C VAL A 131 4.87 9.14 7.00
N SER A 132 5.46 10.22 7.51
CA SER A 132 5.30 10.63 8.91
C SER A 132 3.85 10.97 9.23
N THR A 133 3.19 11.71 8.33
CA THR A 133 1.78 12.08 8.46
C THR A 133 0.87 10.84 8.43
N HIS A 134 1.13 9.91 7.51
CA HIS A 134 0.39 8.66 7.40
C HIS A 134 0.51 7.82 8.68
N ILE A 135 1.73 7.58 9.17
CA ILE A 135 1.96 6.78 10.37
C ILE A 135 1.29 7.45 11.57
N CYS A 136 1.39 8.78 11.70
CA CYS A 136 0.70 9.51 12.76
C CYS A 136 -0.82 9.34 12.71
N ARG A 137 -1.42 9.44 11.52
CA ARG A 137 -2.86 9.24 11.33
C ARG A 137 -3.26 7.81 11.68
N ALA A 138 -2.57 6.82 11.13
CA ALA A 138 -2.86 5.42 11.37
C ALA A 138 -2.70 5.07 12.86
N HIS A 139 -1.53 5.34 13.44
CA HIS A 139 -1.19 4.90 14.79
C HIS A 139 -1.83 5.76 15.88
N TYR A 140 -1.60 7.07 15.88
CA TYR A 140 -1.93 7.94 17.01
C TYR A 140 -3.34 8.54 16.94
N ILE A 141 -3.88 8.77 15.73
CA ILE A 141 -5.19 9.42 15.57
C ILE A 141 -6.30 8.38 15.49
N TYR A 142 -6.18 7.42 14.56
CA TYR A 142 -7.26 6.48 14.28
C TYR A 142 -7.07 5.11 14.95
N ASN A 143 -5.88 4.82 15.48
CA ASN A 143 -5.53 3.51 16.03
C ASN A 143 -5.86 2.36 15.04
N MET A 144 -5.51 2.60 13.78
CA MET A 144 -5.61 1.67 12.67
C MET A 144 -4.24 1.06 12.38
N ARG A 145 -4.24 -0.11 11.75
CA ARG A 145 -3.00 -0.74 11.28
C ARG A 145 -2.31 0.17 10.25
N ILE A 146 -1.00 0.33 10.41
CA ILE A 146 -0.13 1.01 9.46
C ILE A 146 0.04 0.10 8.25
N SER A 147 -0.25 0.60 7.04
CA SER A 147 -0.01 -0.13 5.82
C SER A 147 0.70 0.71 4.76
N LEU A 148 1.79 0.18 4.22
CA LEU A 148 2.69 0.90 3.31
C LEU A 148 2.91 0.07 2.05
N VAL A 149 3.36 0.73 0.98
CA VAL A 149 3.94 0.06 -0.18
C VAL A 149 5.37 -0.42 0.11
N GLY A 150 5.74 -1.61 -0.39
CA GLY A 150 7.05 -2.22 -0.11
C GLY A 150 8.25 -1.45 -0.63
N ASP A 151 8.09 -0.78 -1.76
CA ASP A 151 9.13 0.06 -2.36
C ASP A 151 9.61 1.20 -1.46
N LEU A 152 8.82 1.57 -0.43
CA LEU A 152 9.25 2.55 0.57
C LEU A 152 10.36 2.00 1.47
N LEU A 153 10.32 0.72 1.82
CA LEU A 153 11.32 0.07 2.66
C LEU A 153 12.48 -0.45 1.81
N TYR A 154 12.17 -1.20 0.76
CA TYR A 154 13.14 -1.77 -0.16
C TYR A 154 12.45 -2.16 -1.46
N PRO A 155 13.01 -1.84 -2.64
CA PRO A 155 12.38 -2.18 -3.92
C PRO A 155 12.08 -3.68 -4.05
N PHE A 156 10.91 -4.02 -4.57
CA PHE A 156 10.54 -5.40 -4.90
C PHE A 156 10.21 -5.54 -6.39
N ASP A 157 11.15 -6.06 -7.19
CA ASP A 157 10.95 -6.21 -8.64
C ASP A 157 10.41 -7.60 -9.00
N LEU A 158 9.08 -7.71 -9.08
CA LEU A 158 8.42 -8.92 -9.61
C LEU A 158 8.76 -9.16 -11.09
N GLY A 159 9.08 -8.12 -11.85
CA GLY A 159 9.51 -8.19 -13.23
C GLY A 159 10.78 -9.02 -13.38
N GLU A 160 11.76 -8.89 -12.49
CA GLU A 160 12.94 -9.76 -12.51
C GLU A 160 12.57 -11.23 -12.35
N LEU A 161 11.63 -11.57 -11.47
CA LEU A 161 11.14 -12.95 -11.28
C LEU A 161 10.42 -13.47 -12.53
N LEU A 162 9.64 -12.62 -13.19
CA LEU A 162 8.90 -12.95 -14.41
C LEU A 162 9.80 -13.07 -15.66
N TYR A 163 10.87 -12.26 -15.74
CA TYR A 163 11.71 -12.11 -16.95
C TYR A 163 13.11 -12.71 -16.83
N SER A 164 13.53 -13.22 -15.66
CA SER A 164 14.77 -14.01 -15.50
C SER A 164 14.82 -15.29 -16.34
N MET A 165 13.83 -15.56 -17.19
CA MET A 165 13.93 -16.53 -18.28
C MET A 165 14.60 -16.00 -19.55
N ARG A 166 14.66 -14.69 -19.81
CA ARG A 166 15.22 -14.13 -21.04
C ARG A 166 15.64 -12.66 -20.86
N HIS A 167 16.95 -12.44 -20.66
CA HIS A 167 17.77 -11.33 -21.19
C HIS A 167 18.81 -10.83 -20.18
N HIS A 168 20.07 -11.14 -20.46
CA HIS A 168 21.22 -10.41 -19.95
C HIS A 168 21.28 -9.05 -20.66
N HIS A 169 20.64 -8.02 -20.11
CA HIS A 169 20.97 -6.65 -20.47
C HIS A 169 21.42 -5.90 -19.22
N THR A 170 22.73 -5.73 -19.18
CA THR A 170 23.50 -4.78 -18.41
C THR A 170 23.02 -3.37 -18.74
N ASP A 171 22.20 -2.78 -17.87
CA ASP A 171 22.47 -1.46 -17.28
C ASP A 171 21.38 -1.12 -16.24
N PHE A 172 21.89 -0.69 -15.07
CA PHE A 172 21.22 -0.19 -13.87
C PHE A 172 20.79 -1.21 -12.78
N ALA A 173 21.58 -1.17 -11.70
CA ALA A 173 21.53 -1.90 -10.41
C ALA A 173 22.22 -3.27 -10.34
N VAL A 174 23.49 -3.33 -10.74
CA VAL A 174 24.46 -4.20 -10.06
C VAL A 174 24.64 -3.69 -8.62
N SER A 175 23.70 -3.99 -7.71
CA SER A 175 23.85 -4.04 -6.24
C SER A 175 22.51 -4.36 -5.56
N GLY A 176 21.97 -5.58 -5.72
CA GLY A 176 20.78 -6.07 -4.98
C GLY A 176 21.01 -6.28 -3.47
N VAL A 177 22.02 -5.61 -2.92
CA VAL A 177 22.41 -5.66 -1.51
C VAL A 177 22.17 -4.27 -0.93
N PRO A 178 21.42 -4.14 0.18
CA PRO A 178 21.24 -2.88 0.89
C PRO A 178 22.56 -2.16 1.19
N CYS A 179 22.57 -0.84 0.97
CA CYS A 179 23.72 0.04 1.21
C CYS A 179 23.20 1.37 1.76
N MET A 180 23.79 1.85 2.86
CA MET A 180 23.34 3.06 3.55
C MET A 180 24.52 3.94 3.98
N PRO A 181 24.41 5.28 3.90
CA PRO A 181 25.47 6.18 4.34
C PRO A 181 25.54 6.26 5.86
N VAL A 182 26.76 6.28 6.40
CA VAL A 182 27.02 6.34 7.85
C VAL A 182 26.89 7.75 8.41
N GLU A 183 27.38 8.75 7.68
CA GLU A 183 27.40 10.14 8.13
C GLU A 183 26.11 10.89 7.73
N ASP A 184 25.76 11.94 8.48
CA ASP A 184 24.61 12.83 8.19
C ASP A 184 24.89 13.77 6.99
N GLU A 185 26.15 13.95 6.59
CA GLU A 185 26.52 14.84 5.47
C GLU A 185 26.02 14.34 4.11
N PHE A 186 25.66 13.06 4.02
CA PHE A 186 25.04 12.47 2.85
C PHE A 186 23.52 12.43 3.05
N GLU A 187 22.82 13.45 2.55
CA GLU A 187 21.36 13.46 2.49
C GLU A 187 20.87 12.21 1.75
N ASN A 188 20.31 11.26 2.50
CA ASN A 188 19.77 10.02 1.95
C ASN A 188 18.30 9.90 2.34
N ALA A 189 17.49 10.06 1.32
CA ALA A 189 16.05 10.10 1.43
C ALA A 189 15.45 8.81 2.02
N THR A 190 15.99 7.65 1.65
CA THR A 190 15.58 6.36 2.21
C THR A 190 15.97 6.23 3.68
N ALA A 191 17.12 6.77 4.08
CA ALA A 191 17.53 6.78 5.49
C ALA A 191 16.56 7.61 6.33
N GLU A 192 16.11 8.75 5.81
CA GLU A 192 15.14 9.61 6.49
C GLU A 192 13.74 8.98 6.55
N ASP A 193 13.26 8.35 5.46
CA ASP A 193 12.00 7.61 5.47
C ASP A 193 12.01 6.49 6.52
N LEU A 194 13.11 5.71 6.59
CA LEU A 194 13.28 4.65 7.58
C LEU A 194 13.37 5.24 9.00
N HIS A 195 14.05 6.36 9.18
CA HIS A 195 14.13 7.05 10.46
C HIS A 195 12.74 7.45 10.96
N GLN A 196 11.91 8.07 10.11
CA GLN A 196 10.52 8.43 10.44
C GLN A 196 9.68 7.20 10.77
N ILE A 197 9.88 6.09 10.06
CA ILE A 197 9.20 4.83 10.37
C ILE A 197 9.59 4.31 11.76
N ILE A 198 10.88 4.28 12.09
CA ILE A 198 11.36 3.84 13.41
C ILE A 198 10.82 4.73 14.53
N ASP A 199 10.92 6.05 14.38
CA ASP A 199 10.51 7.01 15.40
C ASP A 199 9.00 6.99 15.66
N LEU A 200 8.20 6.91 14.59
CA LEU A 200 6.75 7.07 14.70
C LEU A 200 5.98 5.76 14.83
N ALA A 201 6.46 4.67 14.22
CA ALA A 201 5.79 3.37 14.31
C ALA A 201 6.15 2.62 15.59
N GLY A 202 7.34 2.85 16.17
CA GLY A 202 7.77 2.18 17.39
C GLY A 202 7.71 0.66 17.28
N ASP A 203 6.98 0.02 18.20
CA ASP A 203 6.79 -1.44 18.27
C ASP A 203 5.61 -1.96 17.42
N GLN A 204 4.94 -1.09 16.67
CA GLN A 204 3.77 -1.47 15.88
C GLN A 204 4.15 -2.35 14.67
N THR A 205 3.30 -3.33 14.38
CA THR A 205 3.41 -4.10 13.13
C THR A 205 3.06 -3.22 11.92
N ILE A 206 3.92 -3.25 10.91
CA ILE A 206 3.74 -2.57 9.63
C ILE A 206 3.36 -3.62 8.57
N TYR A 207 2.22 -3.41 7.92
CA TYR A 207 1.75 -4.25 6.82
C TYR A 207 2.22 -3.68 5.49
N VAL A 208 2.84 -4.49 4.65
CA VAL A 208 3.52 -4.00 3.46
C VAL A 208 3.02 -4.66 2.19
N THR A 209 2.47 -3.87 1.27
CA THR A 209 2.04 -4.37 -0.04
C THR A 209 3.25 -4.48 -0.97
N LEU A 210 3.63 -5.70 -1.35
CA LEU A 210 4.71 -5.95 -2.31
C LEU A 210 4.23 -5.92 -3.76
N ILE A 211 3.01 -6.39 -4.00
CA ILE A 211 2.42 -6.50 -5.33
C ILE A 211 0.94 -6.13 -5.21
N ALA A 212 0.40 -5.41 -6.20
CA ALA A 212 -1.03 -5.26 -6.39
C ALA A 212 -1.49 -5.94 -7.69
N ILE A 213 -2.66 -6.56 -7.67
CA ILE A 213 -3.30 -7.15 -8.85
C ILE A 213 -4.68 -6.56 -8.99
N SER A 214 -5.00 -6.01 -10.16
CA SER A 214 -6.35 -5.66 -10.55
C SER A 214 -7.04 -6.87 -11.19
N LEU A 215 -8.23 -7.24 -10.69
CA LEU A 215 -9.07 -8.29 -11.22
C LEU A 215 -10.24 -7.67 -11.97
N HIS A 216 -10.28 -7.88 -13.29
CA HIS A 216 -11.46 -7.53 -14.07
C HIS A 216 -12.50 -8.62 -13.96
N VAL A 217 -13.52 -8.37 -13.16
CA VAL A 217 -14.63 -9.29 -12.95
C VAL A 217 -15.91 -8.45 -12.91
N ASP A 218 -16.99 -8.95 -13.49
CA ASP A 218 -18.26 -8.25 -13.42
C ASP A 218 -18.76 -8.17 -11.96
N SER A 219 -19.53 -7.13 -11.66
CA SER A 219 -19.99 -6.88 -10.30
C SER A 219 -20.81 -8.04 -9.72
N THR A 220 -21.61 -8.75 -10.53
CA THR A 220 -22.44 -9.85 -10.04
C THR A 220 -21.58 -11.02 -9.58
N THR A 221 -20.58 -11.39 -10.37
CA THR A 221 -19.63 -12.45 -10.04
C THR A 221 -18.75 -12.08 -8.84
N ALA A 222 -18.29 -10.82 -8.77
CA ALA A 222 -17.54 -10.31 -7.63
C ALA A 222 -18.37 -10.36 -6.33
N LEU A 223 -19.64 -9.96 -6.37
CA LEU A 223 -20.57 -10.04 -5.23
C LEU A 223 -20.82 -11.48 -4.79
N ALA A 224 -21.09 -12.38 -5.75
CA ALA A 224 -21.33 -13.80 -5.47
C ALA A 224 -20.12 -14.49 -4.83
N SER A 225 -18.90 -13.97 -5.07
CA SER A 225 -17.68 -14.49 -4.44
C SER A 225 -17.58 -14.19 -2.94
N GLY A 226 -18.20 -13.10 -2.47
CA GLY A 226 -18.04 -12.59 -1.11
C GLY A 226 -16.63 -12.05 -0.77
N LEU A 227 -15.72 -11.98 -1.75
CA LEU A 227 -14.32 -11.60 -1.52
C LEU A 227 -14.11 -10.08 -1.40
N PHE A 228 -15.02 -9.27 -1.95
CA PHE A 228 -14.92 -7.80 -1.97
C PHE A 228 -15.99 -7.12 -1.10
N GLY A 229 -16.31 -7.74 0.04
CA GLY A 229 -17.40 -7.29 0.91
C GLY A 229 -18.76 -7.84 0.48
N LEU A 230 -19.75 -7.72 1.37
CA LEU A 230 -21.09 -8.28 1.14
C LEU A 230 -21.85 -7.52 0.04
N LEU A 231 -21.54 -6.24 -0.14
CA LEU A 231 -22.18 -5.37 -1.14
C LEU A 231 -21.19 -4.87 -2.20
N GLY A 232 -19.99 -5.47 -2.29
CA GLY A 232 -18.94 -5.00 -3.21
C GLY A 232 -18.31 -3.68 -2.76
N ASP A 233 -18.54 -3.30 -1.51
CA ASP A 233 -18.09 -2.06 -0.87
C ASP A 233 -16.70 -2.19 -0.21
N ALA A 234 -16.03 -3.32 -0.40
CA ALA A 234 -14.62 -3.50 -0.05
C ALA A 234 -13.79 -3.89 -1.29
N PRO A 235 -13.67 -2.99 -2.29
CA PRO A 235 -13.10 -3.30 -3.59
C PRO A 235 -11.58 -3.52 -3.55
N VAL A 236 -10.93 -3.23 -2.42
CA VAL A 236 -9.51 -3.48 -2.21
C VAL A 236 -9.33 -4.38 -0.99
N GLN A 237 -8.54 -5.43 -1.18
CA GLN A 237 -8.21 -6.42 -0.16
C GLN A 237 -6.69 -6.59 -0.12
N THR A 238 -6.13 -6.78 1.07
CA THR A 238 -4.76 -7.28 1.24
C THR A 238 -4.79 -8.67 1.85
N ILE A 239 -3.85 -9.49 1.41
CA ILE A 239 -3.71 -10.90 1.79
C ILE A 239 -2.25 -11.15 2.13
N ASP A 240 -1.98 -11.75 3.28
CA ASP A 240 -0.61 -12.15 3.64
C ASP A 240 -0.02 -13.04 2.56
N TYR A 241 1.23 -12.79 2.18
CA TYR A 241 1.86 -13.46 1.03
C TYR A 241 1.91 -14.99 1.15
N ASN A 242 1.85 -15.52 2.38
CA ASN A 242 1.87 -16.95 2.69
C ASN A 242 0.46 -17.56 2.84
N ASN A 243 -0.61 -16.77 2.76
CA ASN A 243 -1.99 -17.25 2.82
C ASN A 243 -2.45 -17.76 1.44
N LEU A 244 -1.84 -18.87 1.01
CA LEU A 244 -2.14 -19.53 -0.26
C LEU A 244 -3.63 -19.88 -0.43
N PRO A 245 -4.36 -20.39 0.59
CA PRO A 245 -5.79 -20.68 0.44
C PRO A 245 -6.61 -19.46 0.02
N GLN A 246 -6.35 -18.28 0.61
CA GLN A 246 -7.06 -17.06 0.27
C GLN A 246 -6.64 -16.54 -1.11
N LEU A 247 -5.34 -16.56 -1.45
CA LEU A 247 -4.86 -16.21 -2.80
C LEU A 247 -5.50 -17.09 -3.88
N HIS A 248 -5.66 -18.39 -3.61
CA HIS A 248 -6.35 -19.32 -4.51
C HIS A 248 -7.84 -19.00 -4.70
N GLN A 249 -8.52 -18.42 -3.70
CA GLN A 249 -9.91 -17.96 -3.88
C GLN A 249 -10.00 -16.83 -4.91
N PHE A 250 -9.09 -15.86 -4.84
CA PHE A 250 -9.01 -14.79 -5.84
C PHE A 250 -8.62 -15.31 -7.23
N TYR A 251 -7.68 -16.25 -7.31
CA TYR A 251 -7.32 -16.88 -8.57
C TYR A 251 -8.48 -17.69 -9.16
N LYS A 252 -9.27 -18.38 -8.33
CA LYS A 252 -10.49 -19.07 -8.76
C LYS A 252 -11.54 -18.08 -9.29
N LEU A 253 -11.69 -16.93 -8.63
CA LEU A 253 -12.58 -15.87 -9.09
C LEU A 253 -12.13 -15.32 -10.45
N PHE A 254 -10.84 -15.06 -10.64
CA PHE A 254 -10.31 -14.65 -11.96
C PHE A 254 -10.61 -15.70 -13.04
N ASN A 255 -10.46 -16.99 -12.72
CA ASN A 255 -10.74 -18.09 -13.66
C ASN A 255 -12.22 -18.40 -13.87
N SER A 256 -13.16 -17.72 -13.20
CA SER A 256 -14.59 -18.02 -13.39
C SER A 256 -15.14 -17.52 -14.73
N ASP A 257 -14.46 -16.56 -15.37
CA ASP A 257 -14.80 -16.05 -16.70
C ASP A 257 -13.69 -16.40 -17.72
N PRO A 258 -13.92 -17.39 -18.61
CA PRO A 258 -12.96 -17.75 -19.65
C PRO A 258 -12.61 -16.62 -20.61
N VAL A 259 -13.53 -15.69 -20.86
CA VAL A 259 -13.32 -14.57 -21.80
C VAL A 259 -12.33 -13.59 -21.20
N ILE A 260 -12.47 -13.25 -19.92
CA ILE A 260 -11.49 -12.41 -19.21
C ILE A 260 -10.11 -13.04 -19.22
N LYS A 261 -10.03 -14.35 -18.98
CA LYS A 261 -8.75 -15.07 -18.97
C LYS A 261 -8.00 -14.96 -20.31
N GLU A 262 -8.72 -15.05 -21.43
CA GLU A 262 -8.13 -14.89 -22.77
C GLU A 262 -7.65 -13.46 -23.03
N ILE A 263 -8.38 -12.47 -22.53
CA ILE A 263 -8.07 -11.05 -22.73
C ILE A 263 -6.96 -10.57 -21.77
N GLU A 264 -6.81 -11.18 -20.60
CA GLU A 264 -5.86 -10.77 -19.55
C GLU A 264 -4.79 -11.83 -19.22
N PRO A 265 -3.95 -12.24 -20.19
CA PRO A 265 -2.92 -13.24 -19.94
C PRO A 265 -1.84 -12.78 -18.95
N HIS A 266 -1.70 -11.47 -18.73
CA HIS A 266 -0.77 -10.91 -17.73
C HIS A 266 -1.24 -11.19 -16.30
N THR A 267 -2.53 -11.05 -16.01
CA THR A 267 -3.10 -11.35 -14.69
C THR A 267 -2.90 -12.82 -14.33
N GLU A 268 -3.07 -13.72 -15.30
CA GLU A 268 -2.76 -15.15 -15.15
C GLU A 268 -1.28 -15.39 -14.79
N LYS A 269 -0.35 -14.74 -15.51
CA LYS A 269 1.09 -14.83 -15.20
C LYS A 269 1.44 -14.31 -13.80
N LEU A 270 0.80 -13.21 -13.37
CA LEU A 270 0.99 -12.66 -12.03
C LEU A 270 0.56 -13.67 -10.96
N PHE A 271 -0.62 -14.28 -11.08
CA PHE A 271 -1.04 -15.33 -10.16
C PHE A 271 -0.10 -16.54 -10.16
N GLN A 272 0.34 -16.99 -11.34
CA GLN A 272 1.30 -18.09 -11.44
C GLN A 272 2.61 -17.77 -10.74
N ALA A 273 3.11 -16.53 -10.87
CA ALA A 273 4.31 -16.08 -10.18
C ALA A 273 4.10 -16.01 -8.66
N ILE A 274 3.03 -15.36 -8.20
CA ILE A 274 2.71 -15.19 -6.78
C ILE A 274 2.49 -16.53 -6.07
N LEU A 275 1.84 -17.49 -6.74
CA LEU A 275 1.61 -18.81 -6.18
C LEU A 275 2.85 -19.73 -6.29
N SER A 276 3.94 -19.27 -6.91
CA SER A 276 5.15 -20.07 -7.09
C SER A 276 6.03 -20.08 -5.83
N PRO A 277 6.80 -21.16 -5.60
CA PRO A 277 7.84 -21.18 -4.57
C PRO A 277 8.92 -20.11 -4.75
N VAL A 278 9.16 -19.68 -6.00
CA VAL A 278 10.17 -18.65 -6.33
C VAL A 278 9.77 -17.30 -5.75
N PHE A 279 8.49 -16.93 -5.85
CA PHE A 279 7.99 -15.71 -5.21
C PHE A 279 8.15 -15.78 -3.70
N HIS A 280 7.79 -16.90 -3.07
CA HIS A 280 7.98 -17.06 -1.62
C HIS A 280 9.45 -16.88 -1.21
N ALA A 281 10.38 -17.49 -1.94
CA ALA A 281 11.81 -17.33 -1.70
C ALA A 281 12.28 -15.87 -1.89
N ALA A 282 11.75 -15.17 -2.88
CA ALA A 282 12.05 -13.76 -3.12
C ALA A 282 11.54 -12.86 -2.00
N VAL A 283 10.31 -13.09 -1.50
CA VAL A 283 9.77 -12.38 -0.34
C VAL A 283 10.63 -12.61 0.90
N VAL A 284 11.05 -13.85 1.17
CA VAL A 284 11.94 -14.15 2.31
C VAL A 284 13.29 -13.44 2.17
N SER A 285 13.84 -13.36 0.95
CA SER A 285 15.07 -12.60 0.68
C SER A 285 14.86 -11.10 0.91
N TRP A 286 13.75 -10.55 0.42
CA TRP A 286 13.37 -9.15 0.62
C TRP A 286 13.20 -8.83 2.11
N GLN A 287 12.56 -9.70 2.89
CA GLN A 287 12.40 -9.52 4.34
C GLN A 287 13.74 -9.44 5.07
N LYS A 288 14.76 -10.21 4.64
CA LYS A 288 16.12 -10.11 5.21
C LYS A 288 16.75 -8.76 4.93
N ASN A 289 16.61 -8.24 3.71
CA ASN A 289 17.12 -6.93 3.33
C ASN A 289 16.44 -5.82 4.14
N VAL A 290 15.12 -5.87 4.28
CA VAL A 290 14.35 -4.92 5.10
C VAL A 290 14.72 -4.99 6.57
N LYS A 291 14.85 -6.19 7.14
CA LYS A 291 15.30 -6.35 8.55
C LYS A 291 16.64 -5.64 8.76
N TRP A 292 17.59 -5.87 7.86
CA TRP A 292 18.90 -5.22 7.93
C TRP A 292 18.81 -3.70 7.83
N LEU A 293 17.97 -3.17 6.94
CA LEU A 293 17.74 -1.72 6.79
C LEU A 293 17.12 -1.10 8.05
N LEU A 294 16.15 -1.77 8.67
CA LEU A 294 15.55 -1.32 9.94
C LEU A 294 16.56 -1.38 11.09
N GLN A 295 17.37 -2.44 11.17
CA GLN A 295 18.47 -2.54 12.14
C GLN A 295 19.48 -1.38 11.96
N PHE A 296 19.83 -1.07 10.72
CA PHE A 296 20.66 0.08 10.40
C PHE A 296 20.03 1.40 10.84
N ALA A 297 18.74 1.61 10.54
CA ALA A 297 18.01 2.81 10.91
C ALA A 297 17.95 3.03 12.43
N VAL A 298 17.66 1.97 13.21
CA VAL A 298 17.69 2.02 14.68
C VAL A 298 19.08 2.32 15.21
N TRP A 299 20.11 1.68 14.66
CA TRP A 299 21.50 1.95 15.03
C TRP A 299 21.88 3.41 14.76
N ARG A 300 21.43 4.01 13.65
CA ARG A 300 21.63 5.44 13.37
C ARG A 300 20.84 6.35 14.29
N TYR A 301 19.57 6.04 14.53
CA TYR A 301 18.69 6.77 15.44
C TYR A 301 19.34 6.89 16.83
N MET A 302 19.78 5.76 17.37
CA MET A 302 20.36 5.66 18.72
C MET A 302 21.74 6.30 18.86
N GLN A 303 22.41 6.67 17.76
CA GLN A 303 23.69 7.37 17.81
C GLN A 303 23.53 8.89 18.01
N LYS A 304 22.29 9.40 18.10
CA LYS A 304 22.00 10.82 18.28
C LYS A 304 21.53 11.11 19.71
N GLY A 305 21.83 12.32 20.19
CA GLY A 305 21.22 12.89 21.39
C GLY A 305 21.40 12.08 22.69
N GLU A 306 20.32 11.95 23.45
CA GLU A 306 20.31 11.25 24.74
C GLU A 306 20.36 9.72 24.60
N ASP A 307 19.96 9.18 23.46
CA ASP A 307 19.93 7.76 23.16
C ASP A 307 21.32 7.15 22.97
N LEU A 308 22.33 7.98 22.70
CA LEU A 308 23.74 7.55 22.67
C LEU A 308 24.16 6.92 24.01
N LYS A 309 23.53 7.33 25.12
CA LYS A 309 23.76 6.72 26.44
C LYS A 309 23.39 5.23 26.49
N SER A 310 22.54 4.74 25.57
CA SER A 310 22.19 3.32 25.47
C SER A 310 23.40 2.43 25.15
N PHE A 311 24.46 2.97 24.56
CA PHE A 311 25.69 2.23 24.28
C PHE A 311 26.64 2.16 25.49
N GLY A 312 26.43 2.99 26.53
CA GLY A 312 27.32 3.04 27.70
C GLY A 312 28.77 3.34 27.31
N ASP A 313 29.71 2.49 27.74
CA ASP A 313 31.14 2.57 27.39
C ASP A 313 31.49 1.87 26.06
N THR A 314 30.51 1.29 25.39
CA THR A 314 30.70 0.53 24.14
C THR A 314 30.80 1.48 22.96
N ASP A 315 31.75 1.25 22.05
CA ASP A 315 31.75 1.92 20.75
C ASP A 315 30.53 1.46 19.92
N PRO A 316 29.60 2.36 19.54
CA PRO A 316 28.43 2.00 18.74
C PRO A 316 28.77 1.26 17.44
N ARG A 317 29.98 1.43 16.91
CA ARG A 317 30.43 0.74 15.69
C ARG A 317 30.72 -0.75 15.88
N SER A 318 30.92 -1.19 17.12
CA SER A 318 31.25 -2.57 17.47
C SER A 318 30.06 -3.54 17.47
N VAL A 319 28.83 -3.03 17.36
CA VAL A 319 27.61 -3.86 17.28
C VAL A 319 27.42 -4.51 15.90
N TRP A 320 28.33 -4.24 14.96
CA TRP A 320 28.40 -4.83 13.62
C TRP A 320 29.59 -5.78 13.50
N THR A 321 29.46 -6.80 12.65
CA THR A 321 30.53 -7.75 12.31
C THR A 321 30.87 -7.64 10.82
N PRO A 322 32.11 -7.25 10.46
CA PRO A 322 33.14 -6.70 11.35
C PRO A 322 32.72 -5.32 11.91
N PRO A 323 33.38 -4.81 12.97
CA PRO A 323 33.12 -3.47 13.47
C PRO A 323 33.28 -2.40 12.38
N VAL A 324 32.39 -1.41 12.37
CA VAL A 324 32.43 -0.34 11.37
C VAL A 324 33.68 0.52 11.59
N PRO A 325 34.51 0.78 10.55
CA PRO A 325 35.65 1.70 10.67
C PRO A 325 35.22 3.14 11.00
N LYS A 326 36.15 3.95 11.53
CA LYS A 326 35.89 5.38 11.78
C LYS A 326 35.71 6.19 10.48
N GLU A 327 36.50 5.86 9.46
CA GLU A 327 36.48 6.49 8.14
C GLU A 327 35.68 5.59 7.18
N GLN A 328 34.37 5.48 7.40
CA GLN A 328 33.49 4.66 6.58
C GLN A 328 32.29 5.49 6.11
N ASP A 329 32.23 5.77 4.82
CA ASP A 329 31.15 6.59 4.24
C ASP A 329 29.84 5.80 4.13
N PHE A 330 29.93 4.50 3.80
CA PHE A 330 28.79 3.63 3.54
C PHE A 330 28.91 2.28 4.23
N ILE A 331 27.80 1.74 4.73
CA ILE A 331 27.69 0.38 5.22
C ILE A 331 26.84 -0.43 4.23
N ARG A 332 27.33 -1.61 3.86
CA ARG A 332 26.63 -2.56 2.99
C ARG A 332 26.33 -3.87 3.71
N MET A 333 25.16 -4.45 3.43
CA MET A 333 24.71 -5.68 4.10
C MET A 333 25.61 -6.89 3.85
N ASP A 334 26.24 -6.99 2.68
CA ASP A 334 27.17 -8.08 2.34
C ASP A 334 28.53 -7.95 3.04
N GLN A 335 28.83 -6.78 3.60
CA GLN A 335 30.09 -6.47 4.26
C GLN A 335 29.95 -6.39 5.77
N PHE A 336 28.81 -5.88 6.27
CA PHE A 336 28.55 -5.63 7.68
C PHE A 336 27.21 -6.23 8.08
N ILE A 337 27.25 -7.17 9.02
CA ILE A 337 26.06 -7.85 9.55
C ILE A 337 25.90 -7.46 11.02
N PRO A 338 24.69 -7.20 11.52
CA PRO A 338 24.45 -7.02 12.96
C PRO A 338 24.99 -8.21 13.75
N ASP A 339 25.79 -7.95 14.79
CA ASP A 339 26.18 -9.01 15.73
C ASP A 339 25.02 -9.26 16.70
N GLU A 340 24.08 -10.11 16.32
CA GLU A 340 22.89 -10.42 17.15
C GLU A 340 23.25 -11.06 18.52
N ASN A 341 24.49 -11.48 18.75
CA ASN A 341 24.95 -11.93 20.07
C ASN A 341 25.26 -10.76 21.01
N TYR A 342 25.51 -9.58 20.45
CA TYR A 342 25.78 -8.37 21.21
C TYR A 342 24.52 -7.94 21.95
N SER A 343 24.57 -7.85 23.29
CA SER A 343 23.38 -7.67 24.13
C SER A 343 22.60 -6.38 23.80
N TRP A 344 23.28 -5.35 23.32
CA TRP A 344 22.66 -4.08 22.91
C TRP A 344 21.51 -4.26 21.91
N TRP A 345 21.62 -5.18 20.94
CA TRP A 345 20.52 -5.40 19.98
C TRP A 345 19.24 -5.82 20.69
N ARG A 346 19.34 -6.79 21.61
CA ARG A 346 18.19 -7.29 22.38
C ARG A 346 17.68 -6.30 23.42
N GLU A 347 18.58 -5.59 24.08
CA GLU A 347 18.21 -4.70 25.20
C GLU A 347 17.66 -3.35 24.72
N HIS A 348 18.13 -2.85 23.58
CA HIS A 348 17.83 -1.48 23.14
C HIS A 348 17.22 -1.40 21.74
N ALA A 349 17.66 -2.22 20.78
CA ALA A 349 17.27 -2.07 19.39
C ALA A 349 15.96 -2.79 19.05
N GLU A 350 15.78 -4.04 19.48
CA GLU A 350 14.64 -4.90 19.10
C GLU A 350 13.27 -4.25 19.38
N ARG A 351 13.15 -3.49 20.48
CA ARG A 351 11.90 -2.79 20.84
C ARG A 351 11.50 -1.65 19.89
N HIS A 352 12.41 -1.21 19.02
CA HIS A 352 12.17 -0.15 18.03
C HIS A 352 12.09 -0.69 16.60
N ILE A 353 12.37 -1.97 16.38
CA ILE A 353 12.30 -2.57 15.05
C ILE A 353 10.87 -3.07 14.86
N PRO A 354 10.05 -2.42 14.01
CA PRO A 354 8.69 -2.87 13.77
C PRO A 354 8.69 -4.24 13.09
N GLU A 355 7.71 -5.06 13.43
CA GLU A 355 7.44 -6.27 12.66
C GLU A 355 6.90 -5.89 11.27
N VAL A 356 7.47 -6.48 10.21
CA VAL A 356 7.03 -6.22 8.84
C VAL A 356 6.32 -7.45 8.27
N VAL A 357 5.05 -7.27 7.89
CA VAL A 357 4.19 -8.33 7.33
C VAL A 357 3.95 -8.08 5.83
N PRO A 358 4.58 -8.85 4.93
CA PRO A 358 4.38 -8.68 3.49
C PRO A 358 3.02 -9.20 3.03
N GLN A 359 2.39 -8.46 2.12
CA GLN A 359 1.05 -8.73 1.61
C GLN A 359 0.99 -8.56 0.08
N VAL A 360 0.04 -9.27 -0.51
CA VAL A 360 -0.43 -9.06 -1.88
C VAL A 360 -1.75 -8.29 -1.80
N MET A 361 -1.85 -7.21 -2.56
CA MET A 361 -3.08 -6.46 -2.70
C MET A 361 -3.86 -6.95 -3.92
N VAL A 362 -5.17 -7.07 -3.77
CA VAL A 362 -6.09 -7.41 -4.85
C VAL A 362 -7.16 -6.33 -4.94
N ARG A 363 -7.34 -5.81 -6.16
CA ARG A 363 -8.27 -4.72 -6.48
C ARG A 363 -9.36 -5.24 -7.42
N LEU A 364 -10.60 -4.95 -7.11
CA LEU A 364 -11.73 -5.20 -8.01
C LEU A 364 -11.80 -4.10 -9.07
N CYS A 365 -11.88 -4.49 -10.34
CA CYS A 365 -12.18 -3.59 -11.44
C CYS A 365 -13.44 -4.07 -12.18
N ASP A 366 -14.54 -3.35 -12.02
CA ASP A 366 -15.81 -3.61 -12.72
C ASP A 366 -15.96 -2.78 -14.02
N ASN A 367 -14.93 -2.02 -14.38
CA ASN A 367 -15.00 -1.01 -15.45
C ASN A 367 -14.74 -1.59 -16.86
N GLN A 368 -14.28 -2.84 -16.95
CA GLN A 368 -13.86 -3.47 -18.21
C GLN A 368 -12.74 -2.67 -18.91
N CYS A 369 -11.71 -2.24 -18.16
CA CYS A 369 -10.61 -1.41 -18.68
C CYS A 369 -9.78 -2.10 -19.78
N PHE A 370 -9.90 -3.42 -19.93
CA PHE A 370 -9.31 -4.14 -21.05
C PHE A 370 -9.87 -3.74 -22.43
N LYS A 371 -11.04 -3.07 -22.50
CA LYS A 371 -11.58 -2.53 -23.75
C LYS A 371 -10.84 -1.25 -24.13
N GLU A 372 -10.31 -1.18 -25.35
CA GLU A 372 -9.56 -0.02 -25.88
C GLU A 372 -10.30 1.31 -25.64
N GLU A 373 -11.61 1.37 -25.87
CA GLU A 373 -12.46 2.55 -25.66
C GLU A 373 -12.52 3.04 -24.19
N ARG A 374 -12.13 2.18 -23.25
CA ARG A 374 -12.14 2.42 -21.80
C ARG A 374 -10.75 2.38 -21.19
N GLN A 375 -9.74 2.12 -22.00
CA GLN A 375 -8.37 2.38 -21.61
C GLN A 375 -8.25 3.90 -21.46
N PRO A 376 -7.63 4.39 -20.38
CA PRO A 376 -7.16 5.77 -20.36
C PRO A 376 -6.36 6.04 -21.65
N GLU A 377 -6.48 7.24 -22.22
CA GLU A 377 -5.66 7.68 -23.36
C GLU A 377 -4.15 7.53 -23.10
N ILE A 378 -3.76 7.33 -21.83
CA ILE A 378 -2.41 7.15 -21.32
C ILE A 378 -2.28 5.72 -20.77
N PHE A 379 -2.12 4.73 -21.65
CA PHE A 379 -1.78 3.35 -21.27
C PHE A 379 -0.60 2.84 -22.08
N GLY A 380 0.44 2.33 -21.41
CA GLY A 380 1.68 1.85 -22.02
C GLY A 380 2.76 2.93 -22.11
N GLU A 381 4.01 2.53 -21.87
CA GLU A 381 5.24 3.35 -21.90
C GLU A 381 5.00 4.85 -21.70
N VAL A 382 4.79 5.31 -20.45
CA VAL A 382 5.08 6.71 -20.17
C VAL A 382 6.59 6.85 -20.24
N GLY A 383 7.10 7.00 -21.45
CA GLY A 383 8.26 7.83 -21.68
C GLY A 383 7.95 9.18 -21.04
N LEU A 384 8.92 9.70 -20.28
CA LEU A 384 8.91 11.02 -19.65
C LEU A 384 8.41 12.15 -20.60
N ALA A 385 8.43 11.90 -21.91
CA ALA A 385 8.03 12.77 -22.99
C ALA A 385 6.51 12.85 -23.29
N ASP A 386 5.69 11.87 -22.94
CA ASP A 386 4.27 11.86 -23.36
C ASP A 386 3.32 12.54 -22.35
N LEU A 387 3.80 12.80 -21.13
CA LEU A 387 3.18 13.80 -20.25
C LEU A 387 3.37 15.25 -20.77
N ILE A 388 4.29 15.47 -21.73
CA ILE A 388 4.74 16.81 -22.18
C ILE A 388 3.76 17.45 -23.18
N ARG A 389 2.84 16.72 -23.79
CA ARG A 389 1.99 17.28 -24.86
C ARG A 389 0.50 17.17 -24.56
N GLY A 390 0.00 18.10 -23.74
CA GLY A 390 -1.32 18.68 -23.99
C GLY A 390 -2.32 18.65 -22.85
N SER A 391 -2.14 19.52 -21.85
CA SER A 391 -3.07 20.63 -21.59
C SER A 391 -2.63 21.36 -20.33
N HIS A 392 -2.61 22.69 -20.40
CA HIS A 392 -2.48 23.57 -19.25
C HIS A 392 -3.73 23.47 -18.36
N SER A 393 -3.89 22.32 -17.71
CA SER A 393 -4.80 22.14 -16.60
C SER A 393 -3.94 21.62 -15.46
N SER A 394 -3.55 22.54 -14.58
CA SER A 394 -3.33 22.24 -13.17
C SER A 394 -4.60 21.56 -12.64
N ALA A 395 -4.73 20.24 -12.88
CA ALA A 395 -5.76 19.42 -12.33
C ALA A 395 -5.35 19.07 -10.89
N VAL A 396 -5.50 20.05 -10.00
CA VAL A 396 -6.02 19.73 -8.68
C VAL A 396 -7.31 18.96 -8.98
N TYR A 397 -7.34 17.66 -8.72
CA TYR A 397 -8.57 16.87 -8.84
C TYR A 397 -9.54 17.33 -7.73
N THR A 398 -10.11 18.53 -7.88
CA THR A 398 -11.17 19.03 -7.03
C THR A 398 -12.44 18.33 -7.48
N VAL A 399 -12.74 17.22 -6.81
CA VAL A 399 -14.04 16.58 -6.91
C VAL A 399 -15.04 17.51 -6.22
N LYS A 400 -16.02 18.04 -6.96
CA LYS A 400 -17.16 18.71 -6.32
C LYS A 400 -17.99 17.65 -5.61
N ILE A 401 -17.99 17.72 -4.29
CA ILE A 401 -18.83 16.93 -3.41
C ILE A 401 -20.05 17.78 -3.05
N ASN A 402 -21.27 17.27 -3.25
CA ASN A 402 -22.46 18.00 -2.81
C ASN A 402 -22.59 17.99 -1.27
N GLU A 403 -23.54 18.77 -0.73
CA GLU A 403 -23.83 18.81 0.72
C GLU A 403 -24.21 17.45 1.33
N GLN A 404 -24.43 16.42 0.50
CA GLN A 404 -24.77 15.06 0.90
C GLN A 404 -23.63 14.04 0.64
N GLY A 405 -22.42 14.48 0.27
CA GLY A 405 -21.24 13.61 0.13
C GLY A 405 -21.08 12.92 -1.24
N TRP A 406 -21.88 13.27 -2.25
CA TRP A 406 -21.84 12.63 -3.57
C TRP A 406 -20.89 13.35 -4.53
N ILE A 407 -20.11 12.56 -5.28
CA ILE A 407 -19.29 13.04 -6.40
C ILE A 407 -20.21 13.49 -7.53
N ILE A 408 -20.20 14.79 -7.84
CA ILE A 408 -20.93 15.35 -8.98
C ILE A 408 -20.07 15.15 -10.24
N PRO A 409 -20.56 14.48 -11.31
CA PRO A 409 -19.87 14.47 -12.59
C PRO A 409 -19.66 15.90 -13.08
N ARG A 410 -18.49 16.21 -13.68
CA ARG A 410 -18.38 17.46 -14.45
C ARG A 410 -19.40 17.38 -15.58
N GLU A 411 -20.37 18.29 -15.60
CA GLU A 411 -21.14 18.56 -16.81
C GLU A 411 -20.15 19.05 -17.90
N GLU A 412 -20.33 18.53 -19.11
CA GLU A 412 -19.43 18.65 -20.27
C GLU A 412 -19.01 20.09 -20.61
#